data_AF-A0A348YZJ9-F1
#
_entry.id   AF-A0A348YZJ9-F1
#
_cell.length_a   1.000
_cell.length_b   1.000
_cell.length_c   1.000
_cell.angle_alpha   90.00
_cell.angle_beta   90.00
_cell.angle_gamma   90.00
#
_symmetry.space_group_name_H-M   'P 1'
#
loop_
_entity.id
_entity.type
_entity.pdbx_description
1 polymer ?
#
loop_
_entity_poly.entity_id
_entity_poly.type
_entity_poly.pdbx_seq_one_letter_code
_entity_poly.pdbx_strand_id
1 'polypeptide(L)' 'MAKVQSLINKITKALKVKGWMPLINHEQFYGDDGQPITKYIVHYGTPRGKKNDAIATVYSKVDLLKVLIEILRAGDSNG' A
#
# COMPACT_ATOMS: atom_id res chain seq x y z
N MET A 1 -6.29 16.11 1.81
CA MET A 1 -5.74 14.87 2.42
C MET A 1 -6.78 13.84 2.85
N ALA A 2 -7.91 14.21 3.47
CA ALA A 2 -8.94 13.26 3.94
C ALA A 2 -9.53 12.35 2.83
N LYS A 3 -9.71 12.88 1.62
CA LYS A 3 -10.23 12.12 0.47
C LYS A 3 -9.31 10.98 0.03
N VAL A 4 -7.99 11.20 0.03
CA VAL A 4 -6.99 10.17 -0.35
C VAL A 4 -6.97 9.04 0.67
N GLN A 5 -6.99 9.36 1.97
CA GLN A 5 -7.06 8.34 3.02
C GLN A 5 -8.34 7.50 2.93
N SER A 6 -9.48 8.15 2.64
CA SER A 6 -10.76 7.45 2.44
C SER A 6 -10.68 6.47 1.25
N LEU A 7 -10.05 6.87 0.14
CA LEU A 7 -9.85 6.00 -1.02
C LEU A 7 -8.92 4.83 -0.72
N ILE A 8 -7.80 5.07 -0.02
CA ILE A 8 -6.89 4.00 0.45
C ILE A 8 -7.69 2.98 1.26
N ASN A 9 -8.47 3.42 2.25
CA ASN A 9 -9.26 2.52 3.09
C ASN A 9 -10.29 1.70 2.29
N LYS A 10 -10.94 2.31 1.29
CA LYS A 10 -11.89 1.61 0.40
C LYS A 10 -11.20 0.51 -0.40
N ILE A 11 -10.04 0.80 -0.99
CA ILE A 11 -9.31 -0.17 -1.80
C ILE A 11 -8.73 -1.29 -0.93
N THR A 12 -8.16 -0.98 0.23
CA THR A 12 -7.69 -2.00 1.18
C THR A 12 -8.84 -2.94 1.60
N LYS A 13 -10.05 -2.41 1.80
CA LYS A 13 -11.23 -3.22 2.08
C LYS A 13 -11.61 -4.11 0.88
N ALA A 14 -11.60 -3.57 -0.34
CA ALA A 14 -11.89 -4.34 -1.55
C ALA A 14 -10.90 -5.49 -1.77
N LEU A 15 -9.60 -5.22 -1.58
CA LEU A 15 -8.53 -6.24 -1.62
C LEU A 15 -8.79 -7.34 -0.59
N LYS A 16 -9.14 -6.96 0.65
CA LYS A 16 -9.43 -7.93 1.72
C LYS A 16 -10.62 -8.83 1.40
N VAL A 17 -11.67 -8.30 0.78
CA VAL A 17 -12.84 -9.08 0.33
C VAL A 17 -12.44 -10.10 -0.75
N LYS A 18 -11.48 -9.76 -1.62
CA LYS A 18 -10.90 -10.68 -2.62
C LYS A 18 -9.90 -11.69 -2.03
N GLY A 19 -9.68 -11.68 -0.72
CA GLY A 19 -8.71 -12.55 -0.05
C GLY A 19 -7.26 -12.05 -0.13
N TRP A 20 -7.03 -10.85 -0.65
CA TRP A 20 -5.70 -10.23 -0.70
C TRP A 20 -5.52 -9.25 0.45
N MET A 21 -4.40 -9.36 1.16
CA MET A 21 -4.10 -8.48 2.28
C MET A 21 -2.72 -7.84 2.07
N PRO A 22 -2.64 -6.74 1.29
CA PRO A 22 -1.41 -5.98 1.26
C PRO A 22 -1.11 -5.44 2.66
N LEU A 23 0.08 -5.70 3.16
CA LEU A 23 0.54 -5.10 4.41
C LEU A 23 1.21 -3.77 4.06
N ILE A 24 0.78 -2.70 4.72
CA ILE A 24 1.34 -1.36 4.53
C ILE A 24 2.10 -1.00 5.79
N ASN A 25 3.43 -1.10 5.74
CA ASN A 25 4.30 -0.58 6.78
C ASN A 25 4.62 0.89 6.52
N HIS A 26 4.88 1.65 7.57
CA HIS A 26 5.33 3.02 7.44
C HIS A 26 6.56 3.27 8.32
N GLU A 27 7.53 3.96 7.75
CA GLU A 27 8.73 4.44 8.43
C GLU A 27 8.74 5.97 8.33
N GLN A 28 9.17 6.65 9.38
CA GLN A 28 9.36 8.09 9.38
C GLN A 28 10.83 8.40 9.64
N PHE A 29 11.38 9.30 8.83
CA PHE A 29 12.75 9.80 8.98
C PHE A 29 12.80 11.27 8.57
N TYR A 30 13.88 11.96 8.96
CA TYR A 30 14.10 13.35 8.56
C TYR A 30 14.93 13.38 7.29
N GLY A 31 14.48 14.13 6.28
CA GLY A 31 15.27 14.41 5.09
C GLY A 31 16.37 15.45 5.36
N ASP A 32 17.20 15.71 4.35
CA ASP A 32 18.35 16.62 4.45
C ASP A 32 17.93 18.06 4.85
N ASP A 33 16.71 18.47 4.48
CA ASP A 33 16.13 19.77 4.84
C ASP A 33 15.48 19.78 6.25
N GLY A 34 15.66 18.72 7.04
CA GLY A 34 15.04 18.56 8.37
C GLY A 34 13.53 18.34 8.35
N GLN A 35 12.93 18.11 7.17
CA GLN A 35 11.50 17.83 7.05
C GLN A 35 11.20 16.34 7.30
N PRO A 36 10.11 16.02 8.03
CA PRO A 36 9.71 14.63 8.24
C PRO A 36 9.16 14.01 6.96
N ILE A 37 9.78 12.92 6.52
CA ILE A 37 9.38 12.12 5.36
C ILE A 37 8.73 10.84 5.86
N THR A 38 7.56 10.49 5.32
CA THR A 38 6.92 9.21 5.57
C THR A 38 7.12 8.28 4.38
N LYS A 39 7.77 7.15 4.60
CA LYS A 39 7.96 6.08 3.64
C LYS A 39 6.93 5.00 3.90
N TYR A 40 6.17 4.63 2.88
CA TYR A 40 5.23 3.53 2.90
C TYR A 40 5.84 2.34 2.16
N ILE A 41 5.86 1.19 2.81
CA ILE A 41 6.34 -0.07 2.23
C ILE A 41 5.12 -0.97 2.07
N VAL A 42 4.80 -1.30 0.82
CA VAL A 42 3.70 -2.20 0.48
C VAL A 42 4.26 -3.58 0.29
N HIS A 43 3.82 -4.51 1.11
CA HIS A 43 4.11 -5.93 0.97
C HIS A 43 2.91 -6.64 0.39
N TYR A 44 3.15 -7.60 -0.50
CA TYR A 44 2.10 -8.39 -1.11
C TYR A 44 2.44 -9.88 -1.06
N GLY A 45 1.45 -10.68 -0.69
CA GLY A 45 1.58 -12.11 -0.44
C GLY A 45 0.32 -12.68 0.22
N THR A 46 0.39 -13.90 0.73
CA THR A 46 -0.78 -14.55 1.35
C THR A 46 -0.96 -14.10 2.82
N PRO A 47 -2.20 -14.08 3.35
CA PRO A 47 -2.51 -13.60 4.71
C PRO A 47 -1.73 -14.26 5.86
N ARG A 48 -1.05 -15.39 5.61
CA ARG A 48 -0.27 -16.16 6.59
C ARG A 48 1.13 -16.56 6.11
N GLY A 49 1.61 -15.98 5.00
CA GLY A 49 2.93 -16.28 4.46
C GLY A 49 4.04 -15.57 5.23
N LYS A 50 5.13 -16.29 5.59
CA LYS A 50 6.39 -15.70 6.10
C LYS A 50 7.17 -14.90 5.03
N LYS A 51 6.66 -14.85 3.79
CA LYS A 51 7.25 -14.23 2.60
C LYS A 51 6.26 -13.22 2.00
N ASN A 52 6.00 -12.14 2.72
CA ASN A 52 5.33 -10.99 2.11
C ASN A 52 6.43 -10.09 1.55
N ASP A 53 6.79 -10.30 0.29
CA ASP A 53 7.83 -9.53 -0.37
C ASP A 53 7.38 -8.07 -0.50
N ALA A 54 8.30 -7.15 -0.30
CA ALA A 54 8.06 -5.74 -0.55
C ALA A 54 7.94 -5.54 -2.06
N ILE A 55 6.76 -5.13 -2.53
CA ILE A 55 6.49 -4.93 -3.95
C ILE A 55 6.56 -3.45 -4.36
N ALA A 56 6.44 -2.54 -3.40
CA ALA A 56 6.58 -1.12 -3.65
C ALA A 56 7.04 -0.36 -2.39
N THR A 57 7.84 0.68 -2.61
CA THR A 57 8.20 1.68 -1.60
C THR A 57 7.87 3.05 -2.16
N VAL A 58 7.06 3.84 -1.44
CA VAL A 58 6.59 5.15 -1.90
C VAL A 58 6.62 6.17 -0.76
N TYR A 59 6.75 7.45 -1.10
CA TYR A 59 6.91 8.53 -0.10
C TYR A 59 5.71 9.47 -0.02
N SER A 60 4.61 9.14 -0.70
CA SER A 60 3.38 9.93 -0.70
C SER A 60 2.14 9.04 -0.58
N LYS A 61 1.09 9.55 0.06
CA LYS A 61 -0.20 8.84 0.12
C LYS A 61 -0.86 8.71 -1.25
N VAL A 62 -0.58 9.61 -2.19
CA VAL A 62 -1.13 9.54 -3.55
C VAL A 62 -0.50 8.39 -4.31
N ASP A 63 0.80 8.21 -4.19
CA ASP A 63 1.50 7.11 -4.87
C ASP A 63 1.21 5.77 -4.19
N LEU A 64 1.03 5.75 -2.87
CA LEU A 64 0.50 4.58 -2.16
C LEU A 64 -0.88 4.18 -2.72
N LEU A 65 -1.77 5.15 -2.94
CA LEU A 65 -3.07 4.89 -3.54
C LEU A 65 -2.95 4.29 -4.95
N LYS A 66 -2.04 4.80 -5.80
CA LYS A 66 -1.81 4.25 -7.14
C LYS A 66 -1.36 2.80 -7.09
N VAL A 67 -0.37 2.49 -6.24
CA VAL A 67 0.11 1.11 -6.05
C VAL A 67 -1.03 0.17 -5.63
N LEU A 68 -1.87 0.59 -4.69
CA LEU A 68 -3.01 -0.23 -4.25
C LEU A 68 -4.06 -0.45 -5.35
N ILE A 69 -4.27 0.53 -6.23
CA ILE A 69 -5.13 0.39 -7.42
C ILE A 69 -4.52 -0.62 -8.40
N GLU A 70 -3.22 -0.55 -8.66
CA GLU A 70 -2.53 -1.48 -9.55
C GLU A 70 -2.62 -2.92 -9.05
N ILE A 71 -2.42 -3.14 -7.75
CA ILE A 71 -2.61 -4.47 -7.12
C ILE A 71 -4.04 -4.97 -7.33
N LEU A 72 -5.04 -4.11 -7.11
CA LEU A 72 -6.45 -4.47 -7.30
C LEU A 72 -6.75 -4.86 -8.75
N ARG A 73 -6.23 -4.10 -9.73
CA ARG A 73 -6.41 -4.36 -11.16
C ARG A 73 -5.69 -5.63 -11.61
N ALA A 74 -4.46 -5.85 -11.14
CA ALA A 74 -3.66 -7.01 -11.51
C ALA A 74 -4.36 -8.30 -11.09
N GLY A 75 -4.92 -8.35 -9.89
CA GLY A 75 -5.63 -9.54 -9.47
C GLY A 75 -7.06 -9.65 -10.03
N ASP A 76 -7.72 -8.56 -10.46
CA ASP A 76 -8.95 -8.65 -11.28
C ASP A 76 -8.71 -9.35 -12.63
N SER A 77 -7.46 -9.41 -13.08
CA SER A 77 -7.08 -10.05 -14.35
C SER A 77 -6.88 -11.57 -14.23
N ASN A 78 -6.87 -12.12 -13.02
CA ASN A 78 -6.76 -13.56 -12.74
C ASN A 78 -8.14 -14.15 -12.39
N GLY A 79 -9.07 -14.06 -13.36
CA GLY A 79 -10.46 -14.54 -13.26
C GLY A 79 -10.60 -16.00 -12.88
#